data_AF-A0A5K1GHU9-F1
#
_entry.id   AF-A0A5K1GHU9-F1
#
_cell.length_a   1.000
_cell.length_b   1.000
_cell.length_c   1.000
_cell.angle_alpha   90.00
_cell.angle_beta   90.00
_cell.angle_gamma   90.00
#
_symmetry.space_group_name_H-M   'P 1'
#
loop_
_entity.id
_entity.type
_entity.pdbx_description
1 polymer ?
#
loop_
_entity_poly.entity_id
_entity_poly.type
_entity_poly.pdbx_seq_one_letter_code
_entity_poly.pdbx_strand_id
1 'polypeptide(L)'
;IKIQQIQLFINNLVVYEREDGLLKVTVYGLPAAGKAIECLQDGQVVEFIDPIYEVESVDSQYNSHVLRFSYSSMRTPPSVYDHDMDSRVTVLKKVEA
;
A
#
# COMPACT_ATOMS: atom_id res chain seq x y z
N ILE A 1 5.64 -15.31 -6.95
CA ILE A 1 5.13 -14.23 -6.07
C ILE A 1 5.31 -14.67 -4.61
N LYS A 2 5.84 -13.81 -3.74
CA LYS A 2 6.04 -14.07 -2.31
C LYS A 2 5.29 -13.00 -1.49
N ILE A 3 4.38 -13.40 -0.61
CA ILE A 3 3.78 -12.49 0.35
C ILE A 3 4.84 -12.14 1.41
N GLN A 4 5.12 -10.86 1.57
CA GLN A 4 6.12 -10.36 2.51
C GLN A 4 5.48 -9.82 3.79
N GLN A 5 4.35 -9.10 3.65
CA GLN A 5 3.63 -8.52 4.78
C GLN A 5 2.16 -8.32 4.42
N ILE A 6 1.31 -8.33 5.44
CA ILE A 6 -0.10 -7.96 5.36
C ILE A 6 -0.37 -6.91 6.43
N GLN A 7 -1.09 -5.85 6.07
CA GLN A 7 -1.50 -4.78 6.97
C GLN A 7 -3.03 -4.62 6.89
N LEU A 8 -3.69 -4.68 8.04
CA LEU A 8 -5.15 -4.66 8.14
C LEU A 8 -5.65 -3.27 8.52
N PHE A 9 -6.74 -2.85 7.89
CA PHE A 9 -7.52 -1.66 8.19
C PHE A 9 -8.98 -2.05 8.38
N ILE A 10 -9.81 -1.13 8.88
CA ILE A 10 -11.22 -1.42 9.17
C ILE A 10 -12.00 -1.91 7.94
N ASN A 11 -11.74 -1.31 6.78
CA ASN A 11 -12.44 -1.62 5.51
C ASN A 11 -11.50 -2.14 4.42
N ASN A 12 -10.20 -2.27 4.70
CA ASN A 12 -9.20 -2.58 3.68
C ASN A 12 -8.16 -3.58 4.21
N LEU A 13 -7.62 -4.40 3.31
CA LEU A 13 -6.48 -5.28 3.54
C LEU A 13 -5.38 -4.90 2.55
N VAL A 14 -4.23 -4.50 3.05
CA VAL A 14 -3.07 -4.16 2.22
C VAL A 14 -2.09 -5.32 2.25
N VAL A 15 -1.71 -5.81 1.08
CA VAL A 15 -0.78 -6.91 0.91
C VAL A 15 0.47 -6.40 0.22
N TYR A 16 1.62 -6.71 0.81
CA TYR A 16 2.93 -6.43 0.24
C TYR A 16 3.47 -7.71 -0.38
N GLU A 17 3.56 -7.76 -1.70
CA GLU A 17 3.93 -8.94 -2.47
C GLU A 17 5.23 -8.67 -3.22
N ARG A 18 6.20 -9.56 -3.07
CA ARG A 18 7.43 -9.50 -3.86
C ARG A 18 7.27 -10.33 -5.14
N GLU A 19 7.39 -9.66 -6.27
CA GLU A 19 7.33 -10.21 -7.61
C GLU A 19 8.45 -9.59 -8.45
N ASP A 20 9.20 -10.41 -9.18
CA ASP A 20 10.37 -9.98 -9.99
C ASP A 20 11.37 -9.11 -9.23
N GLY A 21 11.50 -9.35 -7.92
CA GLY A 21 12.42 -8.62 -7.05
C GLY A 21 11.88 -7.28 -6.56
N LEU A 22 10.73 -6.79 -7.01
CA LEU A 22 10.09 -5.56 -6.54
C LEU A 22 8.98 -5.85 -5.54
N LEU A 23 8.84 -5.00 -4.54
CA LEU A 23 7.74 -5.07 -3.58
C LEU A 23 6.55 -4.30 -4.13
N LYS A 24 5.50 -5.00 -4.52
CA LYS A 24 4.22 -4.44 -4.95
C LYS A 24 3.30 -4.28 -3.74
N VAL A 25 2.47 -3.25 -3.78
CA VAL A 25 1.47 -2.97 -2.75
C VAL A 25 0.09 -3.09 -3.38
N THR A 26 -0.71 -4.03 -2.89
CA THR A 26 -2.06 -4.29 -3.39
C THR A 26 -3.08 -4.06 -2.27
N VAL A 27 -4.08 -3.24 -2.54
CA VAL A 27 -5.18 -2.90 -1.63
C VAL A 27 -6.41 -3.70 -2.00
N TYR A 28 -6.96 -4.43 -1.04
CA TYR A 28 -8.21 -5.18 -1.18
C TYR A 28 -9.27 -4.56 -0.29
N GLY A 29 -10.43 -4.24 -0.86
CA GLY A 29 -11.60 -3.86 -0.09
C GLY A 29 -12.15 -5.05 0.70
N LEU A 30 -12.49 -4.83 1.97
CA LEU A 30 -13.09 -5.84 2.83
C LEU A 30 -14.62 -5.65 2.91
N PRO A 31 -15.38 -6.76 3.11
CA PRO A 31 -16.80 -6.64 3.35
C PRO A 31 -17.07 -5.96 4.70
N ALA A 32 -18.31 -5.52 4.90
CA ALA A 32 -18.75 -4.95 6.17
C ALA A 32 -18.41 -5.88 7.36
N ALA A 33 -18.02 -5.27 8.48
CA ALA A 33 -17.61 -5.98 9.69
C ALA A 33 -18.62 -7.07 10.09
N GLY A 34 -18.11 -8.25 10.44
CA GLY A 34 -18.90 -9.42 10.82
C GLY A 34 -19.30 -10.33 9.65
N LYS A 35 -19.05 -9.93 8.39
CA LYS A 35 -19.16 -10.85 7.25
C LYS A 35 -17.86 -11.64 7.08
N ALA A 36 -17.98 -12.93 6.75
CA ALA A 36 -16.84 -13.78 6.46
C ALA A 36 -16.13 -13.31 5.18
N ILE A 37 -14.79 -13.36 5.19
CA ILE A 37 -13.95 -13.15 4.01
C ILE A 37 -13.68 -14.54 3.41
N GLU A 38 -14.43 -14.91 2.37
CA GLU A 38 -14.24 -16.21 1.69
C GLU A 38 -13.11 -16.14 0.66
N CYS A 39 -13.07 -15.05 -0.11
CA CYS A 39 -12.04 -14.77 -1.10
C CYS A 39 -11.84 -13.25 -1.20
N LEU A 40 -10.60 -12.83 -1.43
CA LEU A 40 -10.31 -11.44 -1.77
C LEU A 40 -10.76 -11.16 -3.21
N GLN A 41 -11.49 -10.06 -3.40
CA GLN A 41 -11.92 -9.60 -4.72
C GLN A 41 -10.75 -8.94 -5.48
N ASP A 42 -11.02 -8.31 -6.62
CA ASP A 42 -10.01 -7.63 -7.42
C ASP A 42 -9.26 -6.56 -6.62
N GLY A 43 -7.99 -6.84 -6.32
CA GLY A 43 -7.09 -5.93 -5.63
C GLY A 43 -6.67 -4.76 -6.51
N GLN A 44 -6.39 -3.63 -5.87
CA GLN A 44 -5.93 -2.40 -6.52
C GLN A 44 -4.44 -2.22 -6.23
N VAL A 45 -3.62 -2.26 -7.27
CA VAL A 45 -2.18 -2.05 -7.13
C VAL A 45 -1.91 -0.55 -6.99
N VAL A 46 -1.10 -0.18 -6.01
CA VAL A 46 -0.60 1.20 -5.88
C VAL A 46 0.43 1.44 -6.99
N GLU A 47 0.20 2.46 -7.81
CA GLU A 47 1.11 2.81 -8.91
C GLU A 47 2.28 3.66 -8.41
N PHE A 48 3.48 3.33 -8.88
CA PHE A 48 4.71 4.04 -8.58
C PHE A 48 5.30 4.65 -9.85
N ILE A 49 5.88 5.85 -9.74
CA ILE A 49 6.35 6.64 -10.88
C ILE A 49 7.57 6.02 -11.57
N ASP A 50 8.51 5.46 -10.80
CA ASP A 50 9.70 4.81 -11.34
C ASP A 50 9.47 3.30 -11.52
N PRO A 51 10.03 2.68 -12.57
CA PRO A 51 9.88 1.24 -12.83
C PRO A 51 10.68 0.36 -11.87
N ILE A 52 11.74 0.90 -11.27
CA ILE A 52 12.56 0.22 -10.27
C ILE A 52 12.59 1.12 -9.05
N TYR A 53 12.07 0.61 -7.94
CA TYR A 53 11.83 1.38 -6.73
C TYR A 53 11.92 0.50 -5.49
N GLU A 54 11.94 1.17 -4.35
CA GLU A 54 11.76 0.57 -3.04
C GLU A 54 10.53 1.22 -2.37
N VAL A 55 9.74 0.40 -1.69
CA VAL A 55 8.62 0.83 -0.88
C VAL A 55 8.67 0.14 0.46
N GLU A 56 8.40 0.90 1.52
CA GLU A 56 8.35 0.40 2.89
C GLU A 56 7.05 0.85 3.56
N SER A 57 6.42 -0.07 4.29
CA SER A 57 5.23 0.25 5.09
C SER A 57 5.59 1.17 6.24
N VAL A 58 4.76 2.18 6.49
CA VAL A 58 4.85 3.02 7.70
C VAL A 58 3.62 2.78 8.56
N ASP A 59 3.78 2.96 9.87
CA ASP A 59 2.67 2.85 10.83
C ASP A 59 1.48 3.70 10.39
N SER A 60 0.33 3.03 10.29
CA SER A 60 -0.95 3.62 9.89
C SER A 60 -2.01 3.26 10.91
N GLN A 61 -2.99 4.13 11.10
CA GLN A 61 -4.08 3.88 12.04
C GLN A 61 -5.05 2.85 11.46
N TYR A 62 -5.44 1.85 12.26
CA TYR A 62 -6.38 0.81 11.84
C TYR A 62 -7.72 1.35 11.33
N ASN A 63 -8.26 2.38 12.01
CA ASN A 63 -9.53 3.01 11.66
C ASN A 63 -9.38 4.14 10.62
N SER A 64 -8.42 3.99 9.70
CA SER A 64 -8.12 4.94 8.64
C SER A 64 -8.34 4.31 7.26
N HIS A 65 -8.66 5.15 6.28
CA HIS A 65 -8.66 4.80 4.86
C HIS A 65 -7.34 5.19 4.18
N VAL A 66 -6.42 5.82 4.93
CA VAL A 66 -5.13 6.28 4.45
C VAL A 66 -4.06 5.25 4.79
N LEU A 67 -3.41 4.73 3.74
CA LEU A 67 -2.19 3.95 3.80
C LEU A 67 -0.99 4.90 3.72
N ARG A 68 -0.09 4.86 4.70
CA ARG A 68 1.18 5.60 4.64
C ARG A 68 2.33 4.66 4.29
N PHE A 69 3.18 5.09 3.35
CA PHE A 69 4.38 4.37 2.96
C PHE A 69 5.53 5.32 2.66
N SER A 70 6.75 4.82 2.83
CA SER A 70 7.97 5.43 2.31
C SER A 70 8.25 4.87 0.92
N TYR A 71 8.67 5.74 0.00
CA TYR A 71 9.00 5.39 -1.38
C TYR A 71 10.32 6.05 -1.77
N SER A 72 11.16 5.32 -2.48
CA SER A 72 12.41 5.84 -3.03
C SER A 72 12.80 5.10 -4.30
N SER A 73 13.72 5.68 -5.06
CA SER A 73 14.36 5.04 -6.21
C SER A 73 15.74 5.64 -6.45
N MET A 74 16.45 5.15 -7.46
CA MET A 74 17.71 5.77 -7.91
C MET A 74 17.51 7.18 -8.51
N ARG A 75 16.27 7.59 -8.79
CA ARG A 75 15.90 8.88 -9.38
C ARG A 75 15.06 9.75 -8.44
N THR A 76 14.45 9.14 -7.43
CA THR A 76 13.53 9.78 -6.50
C THR A 76 14.06 9.61 -5.07
N PRO A 77 14.40 10.69 -4.36
CA PRO A 77 14.88 10.58 -2.98
C PRO A 77 13.80 10.01 -2.05
N PRO A 78 14.18 9.38 -0.93
CA PRO A 78 13.25 8.83 0.04
C PRO A 78 12.18 9.85 0.44
N SER A 79 10.92 9.48 0.29
CA SER A 79 9.78 10.36 0.46
C SER A 79 8.61 9.59 1.09
N VAL A 80 7.84 10.26 1.93
CA VAL A 80 6.66 9.68 2.60
C VAL A 80 5.40 10.15 1.89
N TYR A 81 4.54 9.19 1.55
CA TYR A 81 3.26 9.42 0.87
C TYR A 81 2.09 8.90 1.69
N ASP A 82 0.97 9.62 1.57
CA ASP A 82 -0.35 9.14 1.99
C ASP A 82 -1.12 8.70 0.75
N HIS A 83 -1.61 7.46 0.74
CA HIS A 83 -2.49 6.93 -0.29
C HIS A 83 -3.88 6.69 0.30
N ASP A 84 -4.87 7.39 -0.23
CA ASP A 84 -6.27 7.17 0.12
C ASP A 84 -6.76 5.91 -0.61
N MET A 85 -7.06 4.85 0.15
CA MET A 85 -7.40 3.53 -0.40
C MET A 85 -8.75 3.49 -1.11
N ASP A 86 -9.64 4.45 -0.84
CA ASP A 86 -10.98 4.49 -1.41
C ASP A 86 -10.97 5.27 -2.74
N SER A 87 -10.36 6.45 -2.76
CA SER A 87 -10.26 7.35 -3.92
C SER A 87 -9.04 7.10 -4.79
N ARG A 88 -8.05 6.33 -4.30
CA ARG A 88 -6.77 6.00 -4.94
C ARG A 88 -5.85 7.19 -5.17
N VAL A 89 -6.10 8.30 -4.48
CA VAL A 89 -5.28 9.50 -4.59
C VAL A 89 -4.06 9.36 -3.69
N THR A 90 -2.87 9.56 -4.26
CA THR A 90 -1.60 9.58 -3.54
C THR A 90 -1.10 11.01 -3.37
N VAL A 91 -0.74 11.41 -2.15
CA VAL A 91 -0.26 12.74 -1.80
C VAL A 91 1.09 12.66 -1.11
N LEU A 92 2.07 13.42 -1.61
CA LEU A 92 3.39 13.58 -0.99
C LEU A 92 3.26 14.34 0.35
N LYS A 93 3.86 13.80 1.41
CA LYS A 93 3.82 14.39 2.76
C LYS A 93 5.16 14.96 3.20
N LYS A 94 6.25 14.26 2.88
CA LYS A 94 7.61 14.64 3.25
C LYS A 94 8.58 14.12 2.21
N VAL A 95 9.58 14.92 1.87
CA VAL A 95 10.80 14.47 1.17
C VAL A 95 11.90 14.47 2.22
N GLU A 96 12.64 13.36 2.35
CA GLU A 96 13.85 13.34 3.17
C GLU A 96 14.97 14.05 2.40
N ALA A 97 15.57 15.05 3.05
CA ALA A 97 16.62 15.90 2.51
C ALA A 97 17.99 15.43 2.98
#